data_AF-A0A9X0CS37-F1
#
_entry.id   AF-A0A9X0CS37-F1
#
_cell.length_a   1.000
_cell.length_b   1.000
_cell.length_c   1.000
_cell.angle_alpha   90.00
_cell.angle_beta   90.00
_cell.angle_gamma   90.00
#
_symmetry.space_group_name_H-M   'P 1'
#
loop_
_entity.id
_entity.type
_entity.pdbx_description
1 polymer ?
#
loop_
_entity_poly.entity_id
_entity_poly.type
_entity_poly.pdbx_seq_one_letter_code
_entity_poly.pdbx_strand_id
1 'polypeptide(L)'
;MRMSSEKRTLWVIVRYGDVVPDLEVKRFQFNCDETVEEENKVYEKAKFLEALTKQLGLSAVGKTNVLKLRNGRGSLIPLSSRTPENTVTSPYILEVCEMHSAVKPSPRRVDVPCYNETYKRKLDLFTKRISKLEDTVPQLSHLRDVKLSAEMKDLEERLQFLGSKLKEADSRQWKGMFTKHPLW
;
A
#
# COMPACT_ATOMS: atom_id res chain seq x y z
N MET A 1 -33.63 14.35 -28.57
CA MET A 1 -32.96 15.63 -28.86
C MET A 1 -31.50 15.33 -29.19
N ARG A 2 -31.05 15.62 -30.42
CA ARG A 2 -29.63 15.48 -30.79
C ARG A 2 -28.87 16.62 -30.13
N MET A 3 -28.12 16.31 -29.06
CA MET A 3 -27.20 17.26 -28.44
C MET A 3 -26.11 17.60 -29.45
N SER A 4 -25.95 18.89 -29.72
CA SER A 4 -24.92 19.41 -30.62
C SER A 4 -23.54 19.13 -30.02
N SER A 5 -22.72 18.32 -30.68
CA SER A 5 -21.30 18.17 -30.33
C SER A 5 -20.61 19.53 -30.48
N GLU A 6 -20.06 20.07 -29.40
CA GLU A 6 -19.32 21.33 -29.43
C GLU A 6 -17.97 21.10 -30.12
N LYS A 7 -17.67 21.88 -31.15
CA LYS A 7 -16.37 21.80 -31.85
C LYS A 7 -15.36 22.64 -31.10
N ARG A 8 -14.30 22.00 -30.62
CA ARG A 8 -13.20 22.67 -29.94
C ARG A 8 -11.95 22.74 -30.80
N THR A 9 -11.16 23.81 -30.62
CA THR A 9 -9.92 24.04 -31.36
C THR A 9 -8.72 24.14 -30.43
N LEU A 10 -7.63 23.43 -30.78
CA LEU A 10 -6.33 23.55 -30.14
C LEU A 10 -5.28 24.02 -31.15
N TRP A 11 -4.38 24.86 -30.67
CA TRP A 11 -3.18 25.29 -31.36
C TRP A 11 -1.98 24.57 -30.76
N VAL A 12 -1.22 23.87 -31.59
CA VAL A 12 -0.20 22.93 -31.14
C VAL A 12 1.08 23.11 -31.95
N ILE A 13 2.21 23.22 -31.26
CA ILE A 13 3.54 23.12 -31.82
C ILE A 13 4.00 21.67 -31.64
N VAL A 14 4.39 21.01 -32.72
CA VAL A 14 4.87 19.62 -32.68
C VAL A 14 6.40 19.61 -32.57
N ARG A 15 6.94 18.90 -31.57
CA ARG A 15 8.38 18.70 -31.39
C ARG A 15 8.73 17.21 -31.50
N TYR A 16 9.80 16.89 -32.23
CA TYR A 16 10.31 15.53 -32.38
C TYR A 16 11.67 15.41 -31.69
N GLY A 17 11.69 14.79 -30.50
CA GLY A 17 12.91 14.68 -29.69
C GLY A 17 13.53 16.04 -29.36
N ASP A 18 14.86 16.13 -29.45
CA ASP A 18 15.63 17.37 -29.20
C ASP A 18 15.75 18.27 -30.43
N VAL A 19 15.25 17.81 -31.58
CA VAL A 19 15.21 18.63 -32.79
C VAL A 19 14.00 19.54 -32.67
N VAL A 20 14.25 20.85 -32.70
CA VAL A 20 13.20 21.86 -32.88
C VAL A 20 13.07 22.05 -34.39
N PRO A 21 12.21 21.30 -35.10
CA PRO A 21 11.83 21.72 -36.44
C PRO A 21 11.15 23.09 -36.33
N ASP A 22 11.12 23.82 -37.45
CA ASP A 22 10.46 25.12 -37.59
C ASP A 22 9.18 25.18 -36.77
N LEU A 23 9.05 26.21 -35.93
CA LEU A 23 7.98 26.42 -34.94
C LEU A 23 6.62 26.67 -35.62
N GLU A 24 6.17 25.72 -36.44
CA GLU A 24 4.90 25.79 -37.13
C GLU A 24 3.78 25.46 -36.15
N VAL A 25 2.94 26.46 -35.89
CA VAL A 25 1.75 26.30 -35.06
C VAL A 25 0.67 25.63 -35.90
N LYS A 26 0.34 24.38 -35.56
CA LYS A 26 -0.70 23.60 -36.23
C LYS A 26 -2.03 23.73 -35.51
N ARG A 27 -3.13 23.75 -36.28
CA ARG A 27 -4.50 23.77 -35.76
C ARG A 27 -5.05 22.35 -35.71
N PHE A 28 -5.55 21.94 -34.54
CA PHE A 28 -6.24 20.68 -34.34
C PHE A 28 -7.69 20.95 -33.91
N GLN A 29 -8.65 20.32 -34.58
CA GLN A 29 -10.08 20.49 -34.29
C GLN A 29 -10.73 19.14 -33.97
N PHE A 30 -11.51 19.11 -32.91
CA PHE A 30 -12.18 17.90 -32.45
C PHE A 30 -13.56 18.21 -31.84
N ASN A 31 -14.38 17.18 -31.72
CA ASN A 31 -15.70 17.28 -31.09
C ASN A 31 -15.59 16.90 -29.61
N CYS A 32 -16.16 17.73 -28.73
CA CYS A 32 -16.30 17.44 -27.31
C CYS A 32 -17.72 16.95 -27.03
N ASP A 33 -17.85 15.70 -26.59
CA ASP A 33 -19.11 15.14 -26.10
C ASP A 33 -19.03 15.08 -24.56
N GLU A 34 -19.84 15.87 -23.86
CA GLU A 34 -19.75 15.98 -22.39
C GLU A 34 -20.36 14.79 -21.64
N THR A 35 -21.13 13.92 -22.32
CA THR A 35 -21.92 12.83 -21.73
C THR A 35 -21.40 11.43 -22.07
N VAL A 36 -20.10 11.19 -21.90
CA VAL A 36 -19.51 9.86 -22.15
C VAL A 36 -19.54 9.01 -20.87
N GLU A 37 -20.29 7.92 -20.88
CA GLU A 37 -20.32 6.89 -19.83
C GLU A 37 -18.92 6.28 -19.60
N GLU A 38 -18.63 5.82 -18.38
CA GLU A 38 -17.25 5.47 -17.98
C GLU A 38 -16.60 4.36 -18.81
N GLU A 39 -17.38 3.40 -19.30
CA GLU A 39 -16.92 2.29 -20.14
C GLU A 39 -16.40 2.75 -21.51
N ASN A 40 -16.84 3.93 -21.98
CA ASN A 40 -16.47 4.47 -23.29
C ASN A 40 -15.20 5.36 -23.28
N LYS A 41 -14.62 5.64 -22.10
CA LYS A 41 -13.44 6.53 -21.96
C LYS A 41 -12.20 6.00 -22.69
N VAL A 42 -11.98 4.68 -22.71
CA VAL A 42 -10.83 4.06 -23.39
C VAL A 42 -10.95 4.21 -24.91
N TYR A 43 -12.16 3.99 -25.43
CA TYR A 43 -12.47 4.10 -26.85
C TYR A 43 -12.40 5.57 -27.33
N GLU A 44 -12.91 6.50 -26.52
CA GLU A 44 -12.85 7.93 -26.79
C GLU A 44 -11.40 8.42 -26.89
N LYS A 45 -10.54 8.04 -25.93
CA LYS A 45 -9.12 8.43 -25.96
C LYS A 45 -8.40 7.90 -27.20
N ALA A 46 -8.64 6.65 -27.59
CA ALA A 46 -8.05 6.07 -28.79
C ALA A 46 -8.49 6.85 -30.05
N LYS A 47 -9.79 7.15 -30.17
CA LYS A 47 -10.36 7.93 -31.27
C LYS A 47 -9.81 9.36 -31.33
N PHE A 48 -9.63 10.01 -30.17
CA PHE A 48 -9.03 11.33 -30.07
C PHE A 48 -7.57 11.31 -30.56
N LEU A 49 -6.78 10.33 -30.13
CA LEU A 49 -5.38 10.18 -30.56
C LEU A 49 -5.26 9.86 -32.05
N GLU A 50 -6.15 9.05 -32.60
CA GLU A 50 -6.21 8.78 -34.04
C GLU A 50 -6.53 10.05 -34.83
N ALA A 51 -7.51 10.84 -34.39
CA ALA A 51 -7.84 12.12 -35.02
C ALA A 51 -6.67 13.11 -34.95
N LEU A 52 -6.01 13.20 -33.78
CA LEU A 52 -4.85 14.06 -33.55
C LEU A 52 -3.69 13.69 -34.48
N THR A 53 -3.33 12.42 -34.54
CA THR A 53 -2.22 11.93 -35.36
C THR A 53 -2.49 12.12 -36.84
N LYS A 54 -3.72 11.85 -37.30
CA LYS A 54 -4.13 12.05 -38.69
C LYS A 54 -4.10 13.52 -39.10
N GLN A 55 -4.64 14.43 -38.28
CA GLN A 55 -4.67 15.87 -38.61
C GLN A 55 -3.28 16.51 -38.56
N LEU A 56 -2.42 16.09 -37.63
CA LEU A 56 -1.07 16.64 -37.48
C LEU A 56 -0.03 15.99 -38.40
N GLY A 57 -0.40 14.95 -39.16
CA GLY A 57 0.48 14.22 -40.07
C GLY A 57 1.50 13.31 -39.36
N LEU A 58 1.18 12.81 -38.16
CA LEU A 58 2.06 11.97 -37.37
C LEU A 58 1.91 10.49 -37.80
N SER A 59 2.82 9.99 -38.65
CA SER A 59 2.71 8.68 -39.28
C SER A 59 3.13 7.46 -38.44
N ALA A 60 3.52 7.62 -37.16
CA ALA A 60 4.12 6.51 -36.39
C ALA A 60 3.94 6.60 -34.86
N VAL A 61 2.74 6.91 -34.36
CA VAL A 61 2.41 6.74 -32.93
C VAL A 61 1.80 5.36 -32.75
N GLY A 62 2.55 4.39 -32.22
CA GLY A 62 1.92 3.08 -32.00
C GLY A 62 2.71 2.01 -31.28
N LYS A 63 4.06 2.02 -31.30
CA LYS A 63 4.84 0.99 -30.58
C LYS A 63 6.06 1.52 -29.86
N THR A 64 6.76 2.51 -30.44
CA THR A 64 8.02 3.03 -29.91
C THR A 64 7.93 4.46 -29.45
N ASN A 65 6.83 5.19 -29.71
CA ASN A 65 6.73 6.62 -29.43
C ASN A 65 5.54 6.93 -28.52
N VAL A 66 5.73 7.90 -27.61
CA VAL A 66 4.74 8.43 -26.67
C VAL A 66 4.53 9.91 -26.95
N LEU A 67 3.26 10.33 -26.97
CA LEU A 67 2.87 11.72 -27.11
C LEU A 67 2.71 12.38 -25.74
N LYS A 68 3.36 13.53 -25.53
CA LYS A 68 3.22 14.34 -24.33
C LYS A 68 2.76 15.74 -24.71
N LEU A 69 1.59 16.15 -24.24
CA LEU A 69 1.11 17.52 -24.41
C LEU A 69 1.56 18.36 -23.22
N ARG A 70 2.10 19.55 -23.47
CA ARG A 70 2.52 20.51 -22.43
C ARG A 70 1.99 21.90 -22.71
N ASN A 71 1.78 22.68 -21.66
CA ASN A 71 1.51 24.11 -21.79
C ASN A 71 2.81 24.91 -22.02
N GLY A 72 2.68 26.22 -22.26
CA GLY A 72 3.84 27.11 -22.40
C GLY A 72 4.75 27.21 -21.16
N ARG A 73 4.26 26.77 -19.98
CA ARG A 73 5.07 26.67 -18.74
C ARG A 73 5.79 25.32 -18.61
N GLY A 74 5.60 24.41 -19.56
CA GLY A 74 6.17 23.06 -19.54
C GLY A 74 5.39 22.04 -18.68
N SER A 75 4.23 22.39 -18.12
CA SER A 75 3.39 21.44 -17.35
C SER A 75 2.68 20.46 -18.29
N LEU A 76 2.59 19.18 -17.89
CA LEU A 76 1.90 18.15 -18.66
C LEU A 76 0.38 18.37 -18.65
N ILE A 77 -0.25 18.33 -19.82
CA ILE A 77 -1.70 18.44 -19.99
C ILE A 77 -2.26 17.06 -20.40
N PRO A 78 -3.38 16.62 -19.81
CA PRO A 78 -4.07 15.42 -20.27
C PRO A 78 -4.49 15.54 -21.74
N LEU A 79 -4.15 14.52 -22.55
CA LEU A 79 -4.64 14.37 -23.92
C LEU A 79 -6.05 13.77 -23.87
N SER A 80 -7.08 14.62 -23.99
CA SER A 80 -8.48 14.20 -24.04
C SER A 80 -9.34 15.19 -24.84
N SER A 81 -10.57 14.79 -25.16
CA SER A 81 -11.61 15.68 -25.68
C SER A 81 -11.97 16.81 -24.70
N ARG A 82 -11.59 16.70 -23.43
CA ARG A 82 -11.86 17.70 -22.41
C ARG A 82 -10.71 18.69 -22.23
N THR A 83 -9.65 18.56 -23.03
CA THR A 83 -8.54 19.53 -23.01
C THR A 83 -9.07 20.93 -23.31
N PRO A 84 -8.77 21.93 -22.46
CA PRO A 84 -9.27 23.28 -22.65
C PRO A 84 -8.65 23.91 -23.90
N GLU A 85 -9.45 24.72 -24.59
CA GLU A 85 -9.00 25.51 -25.73
C GLU A 85 -7.87 26.45 -25.36
N ASN A 86 -7.02 26.74 -26.33
CA ASN A 86 -5.94 27.70 -26.21
C ASN A 86 -5.92 28.65 -27.41
N THR A 87 -4.98 29.58 -27.40
CA THR A 87 -4.86 30.60 -28.45
C THR A 87 -3.62 30.37 -29.31
N VAL A 88 -3.61 30.95 -30.51
CA VAL A 88 -2.43 30.98 -31.39
C VAL A 88 -1.21 31.58 -30.68
N THR A 89 -1.43 32.55 -29.80
CA THR A 89 -0.38 33.23 -29.02
C THR A 89 0.15 32.40 -27.85
N SER A 90 -0.60 31.39 -27.40
CA SER A 90 -0.20 30.47 -26.34
C SER A 90 -0.45 29.01 -26.74
N PRO A 91 0.25 28.52 -27.77
CA PRO A 91 0.06 27.17 -28.29
C PRO A 91 0.56 26.13 -27.28
N TYR A 92 -0.07 24.95 -27.29
CA TYR A 92 0.44 23.79 -26.57
C TYR A 92 1.61 23.18 -27.32
N ILE A 93 2.46 22.48 -26.58
CA ILE A 93 3.64 21.81 -27.13
C ILE A 93 3.36 20.32 -27.09
N LEU A 94 3.30 19.68 -28.25
CA LEU A 94 3.17 18.23 -28.38
C LEU A 94 4.55 17.63 -28.65
N GLU A 95 5.12 17.01 -27.62
CA GLU A 95 6.39 16.30 -27.71
C GLU A 95 6.15 14.84 -28.15
N VAL A 96 6.78 14.46 -29.26
CA VAL A 96 6.87 13.07 -29.71
C VAL A 96 8.19 12.51 -29.17
N CYS A 97 8.11 11.68 -28.14
CA CYS A 97 9.27 11.07 -27.50
C CYS A 97 9.32 9.56 -27.74
N GLU A 98 10.51 8.97 -27.79
CA GLU A 98 10.64 7.51 -27.74
C GLU A 98 10.23 6.96 -26.36
N MET A 99 9.56 5.82 -26.38
CA MET A 99 9.20 5.02 -25.22
C MET A 99 10.50 4.49 -24.61
N HIS A 100 10.78 4.84 -23.36
CA HIS A 100 12.01 4.50 -22.64
C HIS A 100 13.30 5.25 -23.02
N SER A 101 13.20 6.49 -23.54
CA SER A 101 14.40 7.30 -23.84
C SER A 101 15.32 7.55 -22.64
N ALA A 102 14.77 7.65 -21.43
CA ALA A 102 15.55 7.96 -20.22
C ALA A 102 15.97 6.73 -19.40
N VAL A 103 15.23 5.62 -19.48
CA VAL A 103 15.41 4.45 -18.58
C VAL A 103 15.03 3.17 -19.31
N LYS A 104 15.98 2.22 -19.43
CA LYS A 104 15.72 0.89 -19.95
C LYS A 104 14.72 0.16 -19.04
N PRO A 105 13.62 -0.41 -19.57
CA PRO A 105 12.65 -1.12 -18.76
C PRO A 105 13.32 -2.34 -18.12
N SER A 106 13.31 -2.40 -16.79
CA SER A 106 13.67 -3.62 -16.07
C SER A 106 12.65 -4.72 -16.44
N PRO A 107 13.09 -5.95 -16.73
CA PRO A 107 12.19 -7.04 -17.11
C PRO A 107 11.12 -7.25 -16.03
N ARG A 108 9.85 -7.19 -16.42
CA ARG A 108 8.68 -7.34 -15.54
C ARG A 108 8.47 -8.78 -15.04
N ARG A 109 9.46 -9.66 -15.19
CA ARG A 109 9.42 -11.05 -14.72
C ARG A 109 10.24 -11.13 -13.44
N VAL A 110 9.57 -10.94 -12.32
CA VAL A 110 10.04 -11.58 -11.08
C VAL A 110 9.91 -13.07 -11.34
N ASP A 111 10.99 -13.81 -11.19
CA ASP A 111 10.96 -15.27 -11.24
C ASP A 111 10.12 -15.74 -10.06
N VAL A 112 8.81 -15.89 -10.28
CA VAL A 112 7.89 -16.35 -9.25
C VAL A 112 8.16 -17.85 -9.15
N PRO A 113 8.77 -18.32 -8.03
CA PRO A 113 9.00 -19.75 -7.86
C PRO A 113 7.69 -20.48 -8.10
N CYS A 114 7.73 -21.49 -8.97
CA CYS A 114 6.55 -22.24 -9.41
C CYS A 114 5.65 -22.54 -8.21
N TYR A 115 4.32 -22.50 -8.37
CA TYR A 115 3.34 -22.71 -7.31
C TYR A 115 3.77 -23.83 -6.34
N ASN A 116 4.23 -24.96 -6.89
CA ASN A 116 4.75 -26.10 -6.15
C ASN A 116 5.92 -25.80 -5.19
N GLU A 117 6.89 -24.96 -5.57
CA GLU A 117 7.99 -24.56 -4.70
C GLU A 117 7.51 -23.70 -3.53
N THR A 118 6.53 -22.84 -3.77
CA THR A 118 5.92 -22.02 -2.72
C THR A 118 5.19 -22.90 -1.69
N TYR A 119 4.49 -23.96 -2.13
CA TYR A 119 3.88 -24.92 -1.21
C TYR A 119 4.92 -25.73 -0.43
N LYS A 120 5.99 -26.20 -1.08
CA LYS A 120 7.08 -26.90 -0.39
C LYS A 120 7.70 -26.05 0.71
N ARG A 121 8.00 -24.78 0.42
CA ARG A 121 8.54 -23.86 1.44
C ARG A 121 7.58 -23.65 2.61
N LYS A 122 6.28 -23.53 2.35
CA LYS A 122 5.26 -23.39 3.40
C LYS A 122 5.15 -24.65 4.26
N LEU A 123 5.17 -25.83 3.64
CA LEU A 123 5.16 -27.10 4.35
C LEU A 123 6.39 -27.26 5.24
N ASP A 124 7.59 -26.99 4.72
CA ASP A 124 8.83 -27.04 5.52
C ASP A 124 8.78 -26.09 6.71
N LEU A 125 8.20 -24.90 6.52
CA LEU A 125 8.03 -23.92 7.59
C LEU A 125 7.06 -24.43 8.67
N PHE A 126 5.94 -25.05 8.27
CA PHE A 126 5.01 -25.65 9.23
C PHE A 126 5.63 -26.82 9.98
N THR A 127 6.34 -27.71 9.28
CA THR A 127 7.05 -28.84 9.90
C THR A 127 8.04 -28.36 10.95
N LYS A 128 8.88 -27.36 10.63
CA LYS A 128 9.83 -26.78 11.58
C LYS A 128 9.16 -26.16 12.81
N ARG A 129 7.99 -25.55 12.64
CA ARG A 129 7.22 -24.97 13.76
C ARG A 129 6.62 -26.06 14.65
N ILE A 130 6.12 -27.13 14.05
CA ILE A 130 5.57 -28.28 14.78
C ILE A 130 6.68 -28.95 15.59
N SER A 131 7.84 -29.23 14.99
CA SER A 131 8.96 -29.84 15.73
C SER A 131 9.40 -28.99 16.93
N LYS A 132 9.48 -27.65 16.77
CA LYS A 132 9.78 -26.76 17.90
C LYS A 132 8.72 -26.80 19.00
N LEU A 133 7.45 -26.94 18.63
CA LEU A 133 6.37 -27.07 19.61
C LEU A 133 6.46 -28.41 20.35
N GLU A 134 6.72 -29.49 19.63
CA GLU A 134 6.91 -30.83 20.20
C GLU A 134 8.08 -30.86 21.19
N ASP A 135 9.16 -30.12 20.92
CA ASP A 135 10.31 -30.01 21.83
C ASP A 135 10.00 -29.15 23.08
N THR A 136 9.18 -28.10 22.93
CA THR A 136 8.97 -27.11 24.00
C THR A 136 7.81 -27.44 24.92
N VAL A 137 6.77 -28.14 24.45
CA VAL A 137 5.60 -28.50 25.25
C VAL A 137 5.96 -29.36 26.48
N PRO A 138 6.80 -30.41 26.38
CA PRO A 138 7.21 -31.20 27.53
C PRO A 138 7.96 -30.38 28.57
N GLN A 139 8.81 -29.45 28.11
CA GLN A 139 9.59 -28.56 28.98
C GLN A 139 8.69 -27.63 29.80
N LEU A 140 7.61 -27.12 29.19
CA LEU A 140 6.63 -26.29 29.88
C LEU A 140 5.90 -27.05 30.99
N SER A 141 5.57 -28.32 30.77
CA SER A 141 4.96 -29.16 31.81
C SER A 141 5.90 -29.29 33.00
N HIS A 142 7.16 -29.66 32.75
CA HIS A 142 8.16 -29.79 33.81
C HIS A 142 8.39 -28.47 34.56
N LEU A 143 8.52 -27.34 33.85
CA LEU A 143 8.68 -26.03 34.49
C LEU A 143 7.47 -25.65 35.35
N ARG A 144 6.26 -26.03 34.92
CA ARG A 144 5.04 -25.83 35.70
C ARG A 144 5.05 -26.65 36.99
N ASP A 145 5.42 -27.92 36.91
CA ASP A 145 5.46 -28.81 38.08
C ASP A 145 6.52 -28.35 39.09
N VAL A 146 7.70 -27.93 38.61
CA VAL A 146 8.74 -27.34 39.45
C VAL A 146 8.22 -26.08 40.13
N LYS A 147 7.57 -25.16 39.41
CA LYS A 147 7.02 -23.94 40.00
C LYS A 147 5.94 -24.23 41.05
N LEU A 148 5.00 -25.14 40.74
CA LEU A 148 3.95 -25.53 41.67
C LEU A 148 4.52 -26.18 42.94
N SER A 149 5.55 -27.03 42.79
CA SER A 149 6.20 -27.65 43.94
C SER A 149 6.91 -26.62 44.85
N ALA A 150 7.53 -25.60 44.25
CA ALA A 150 8.17 -24.52 45.00
C ALA A 150 7.15 -23.66 45.76
N GLU A 151 6.03 -23.32 45.10
CA GLU A 151 4.93 -22.55 45.73
C GLU A 151 4.24 -23.35 46.85
N MET A 152 4.03 -24.65 46.66
CA MET A 152 3.49 -25.53 47.71
C MET A 152 4.42 -25.57 48.93
N LYS A 153 5.73 -25.66 48.71
CA LYS A 153 6.72 -25.68 49.80
C LYS A 153 6.74 -24.37 50.58
N ASP A 154 6.74 -23.22 49.89
CA ASP A 154 6.67 -21.90 50.53
C ASP A 154 5.37 -21.74 51.35
N LEU A 155 4.24 -22.20 50.81
CA LEU A 155 2.96 -22.23 51.54
C LEU A 155 3.02 -23.11 52.79
N GLU A 156 3.63 -24.30 52.68
CA GLU A 156 3.79 -25.21 53.81
C GLU A 156 4.65 -24.59 54.92
N GLU A 157 5.78 -23.97 54.56
CA GLU A 157 6.66 -23.28 55.52
C GLU A 157 5.91 -22.14 56.25
N ARG A 158 5.11 -21.35 55.53
CA ARG A 158 4.29 -20.28 56.11
C ARG A 158 3.19 -20.83 57.03
N LEU A 159 2.53 -21.91 56.65
CA LEU A 159 1.50 -22.55 57.46
C LEU A 159 2.09 -23.17 58.73
N GLN A 160 3.27 -23.81 58.64
CA GLN A 160 3.99 -24.32 59.80
C GLN A 160 4.37 -23.19 60.76
N PHE A 161 4.87 -22.06 60.24
CA PHE A 161 5.19 -20.88 61.04
C PHE A 161 3.95 -20.33 61.76
N LEU A 162 2.84 -20.13 61.04
CA LEU A 162 1.59 -19.65 61.62
C LEU A 162 1.04 -20.62 62.68
N GLY A 163 1.08 -21.92 62.39
CA GLY A 163 0.67 -22.96 63.33
C GLY A 163 1.52 -22.97 64.60
N SER A 164 2.83 -22.75 64.47
CA SER A 164 3.73 -22.59 65.63
C SER A 164 3.36 -21.35 66.46
N LYS A 165 3.03 -20.23 65.81
CA LYS A 165 2.65 -18.99 66.50
C LYS A 165 1.30 -19.08 67.19
N LEU A 166 0.35 -19.79 66.57
CA LEU A 166 -0.95 -20.06 67.18
C LEU A 166 -0.81 -20.92 68.44
N LYS A 167 -0.04 -22.01 68.37
CA LYS A 167 0.27 -22.85 69.55
C LYS A 167 0.97 -22.07 70.67
N GLU A 168 1.90 -21.18 70.30
CA GLU A 168 2.55 -20.29 71.26
C GLU A 168 1.54 -19.36 71.94
N ALA A 169 0.61 -18.78 71.18
CA ALA A 169 -0.45 -17.94 71.72
C ALA A 169 -1.40 -18.72 72.64
N ASP A 170 -1.82 -19.92 72.25
CA ASP A 170 -2.71 -20.77 73.05
C ASP A 170 -2.07 -21.25 74.36
N SER A 171 -0.75 -21.49 74.35
CA SER A 171 0.00 -21.88 75.55
C SER A 171 0.12 -20.75 76.58
N ARG A 172 -0.05 -19.49 76.15
CA ARG A 172 0.00 -18.32 77.01
C ARG A 172 -1.41 -18.04 77.54
N GLN A 173 -1.70 -18.54 78.74
CA GLN A 173 -2.80 -17.99 79.51
C GLN A 173 -2.52 -16.51 79.80
N TRP A 174 -3.47 -15.62 79.48
CA TRP A 174 -3.41 -14.21 79.86
C TRP A 174 -3.36 -14.10 81.39
N LYS A 175 -2.17 -14.09 81.97
CA LYS A 175 -1.94 -13.74 83.38
C LYS A 175 -2.03 -12.23 83.53
N GLY A 176 -3.28 -11.74 83.52
CA GLY A 176 -3.58 -10.31 83.58
C GLY A 176 -5.05 -10.03 83.35
N MET A 177 -5.95 -10.92 83.79
CA MET A 177 -7.36 -10.56 83.90
C MET A 177 -7.50 -9.75 85.19
N PHE A 178 -7.76 -8.45 85.04
CA PHE A 178 -7.94 -7.44 86.08
C PHE A 178 -8.22 -8.02 87.47
N THR A 179 -7.22 -8.04 88.34
CA THR A 179 -7.47 -8.02 89.78
C THR A 179 -8.05 -6.65 90.09
N LYS A 180 -9.36 -6.49 89.85
CA LYS A 180 -10.12 -5.41 90.48
C LYS A 180 -9.91 -5.59 91.98
N HIS A 181 -9.16 -4.69 92.60
CA HIS A 181 -9.31 -4.46 94.02
C HIS A 181 -10.79 -4.10 94.25
N PRO A 182 -11.50 -4.75 95.18
CA PRO A 182 -12.77 -4.22 95.62
C PRO A 182 -12.45 -2.93 96.38
N LEU A 183 -12.61 -1.79 95.70
CA LEU A 183 -12.79 -0.50 96.37
C LEU A 183 -14.26 -0.36 96.72
N TRP A 184 -14.67 -1.15 97.72
CA TRP A 184 -15.71 -0.85 98.71
C TRP A 184 -15.60 -1.86 99.84
#